data_AF-A0A968CCH3-F1
#
_entry.id   AF-A0A968CCH3-F1
#
_cell.length_a   1.000
_cell.length_b   1.000
_cell.length_c   1.000
_cell.angle_alpha   90.00
_cell.angle_beta   90.00
_cell.angle_gamma   90.00
#
_symmetry.space_group_name_H-M   'P 1'
#
loop_
_entity.id
_entity.type
_entity.pdbx_description
1 polymer ?
#
loop_
_entity_poly.entity_id
_entity_poly.type
_entity_poly.pdbx_seq_one_letter_code
_entity_poly.pdbx_strand_id
1 'polypeptide(L)' 'DLEAQQVQAHCRNQLALYKVPRYVEFRDELPRTASGKIQRHLLREEPKNDERRAI' A
#
# COMPACT_ATOMS: atom_id res chain seq x y z
N ASP A 1 15.13 2.24 -9.32
CA ASP A 1 13.77 1.80 -8.95
C ASP A 1 13.58 1.83 -7.45
N LEU A 2 12.33 1.93 -6.99
CA LEU A 2 11.97 1.96 -5.56
C LEU A 2 11.42 0.60 -5.14
N GLU A 3 12.02 0.00 -4.10
CA GLU A 3 11.61 -1.29 -3.57
C GLU A 3 10.74 -1.16 -2.31
N ALA A 4 9.90 -2.15 -2.05
CA ALA A 4 9.00 -2.19 -0.90
C ALA A 4 9.78 -2.15 0.44
N GLN A 5 10.95 -2.77 0.50
CA GLN A 5 11.83 -2.81 1.66
C GLN A 5 12.37 -1.40 1.99
N GLN A 6 12.67 -0.60 0.98
CA GLN A 6 13.15 0.77 1.17
C GLN A 6 12.06 1.66 1.78
N VAL A 7 10.80 1.52 1.33
CA VAL A 7 9.66 2.22 1.92
C VAL A 7 9.47 1.82 3.39
N GLN A 8 9.53 0.52 3.69
CA GLN A 8 9.41 0.05 5.07
C GLN A 8 10.56 0.54 5.96
N ALA A 9 11.81 0.52 5.48
CA ALA A 9 12.97 1.02 6.20
C ALA A 9 12.84 2.52 6.52
N HIS A 10 12.39 3.31 5.54
CA HIS A 10 12.11 4.73 5.72
C HIS A 10 11.04 4.98 6.79
N CYS A 11 9.96 4.19 6.80
CA CYS A 11 8.92 4.26 7.82
C CYS A 11 9.42 3.82 9.21
N ARG A 12 10.24 2.77 9.30
CA ARG A 12 10.80 2.29 10.59
C ARG A 12 11.67 3.35 11.28
N ASN A 13 12.36 4.18 10.51
CA ASN A 13 13.24 5.22 11.05
C ASN A 13 12.48 6.45 11.59
N GLN A 14 11.22 6.66 11.16
CA GLN A 14 10.45 7.88 11.48
C GLN A 14 9.15 7.61 12.23
N LEU A 15 8.66 6.38 12.23
CA LEU A 15 7.38 5.99 12.84
C LEU A 15 7.60 4.94 13.92
N ALA A 16 6.71 4.92 14.90
CA ALA A 16 6.62 3.81 15.85
C ALA A 16 6.36 2.49 15.10
N LEU A 17 6.91 1.38 15.60
CA LEU A 17 6.89 0.07 14.91
C LEU A 17 5.50 -0.38 14.45
N TYR A 18 4.45 -0.13 15.24
CA TYR A 18 3.07 -0.52 14.91
C TYR A 18 2.45 0.28 13.75
N LYS A 19 3.05 1.41 13.36
CA LYS A 19 2.62 2.23 12.22
C LYS A 19 3.35 1.88 10.93
N VAL A 20 4.36 1.02 11.00
CA VAL A 20 5.11 0.58 9.82
C VAL A 20 4.21 -0.34 8.99
N PRO A 21 4.06 -0.09 7.67
CA PRO A 21 3.20 -0.90 6.82
C PRO A 21 3.72 -2.34 6.76
N ARG A 22 2.81 -3.33 6.84
CA ARG A 22 3.15 -4.76 6.78
C ARG A 22 3.44 -5.26 5.36
N TYR A 23 2.90 -4.55 4.37
CA TYR A 23 3.11 -4.78 2.94
C TYR A 23 3.04 -3.44 2.20
N VAL A 24 3.70 -3.37 1.05
CA VAL A 24 3.69 -2.22 0.15
C VAL A 24 3.45 -2.76 -1.25
N GLU A 25 2.43 -2.24 -1.91
CA GLU A 25 2.08 -2.57 -3.28
C GLU A 25 2.28 -1.33 -4.13
N PHE A 26 3.04 -1.45 -5.21
CA PHE A 26 3.18 -0.37 -6.20
C PHE A 26 2.14 -0.57 -7.28
N ARG A 27 1.51 0.53 -7.68
CA ARG A 27 0.53 0.56 -8.75
C ARG A 27 0.79 1.75 -9.64
N ASP A 28 0.50 1.56 -10.92
CA ASP A 28 0.61 2.63 -11.91
C ASP A 28 -0.44 3.71 -11.67
N GLU A 29 -1.63 3.32 -11.20
CA GLU A 29 -2.73 4.25 -10.92
C GLU A 29 -3.56 3.86 -9.68
N LEU A 30 -4.16 4.88 -9.06
CA LEU A 30 -5.14 4.72 -7.98
C LEU A 30 -6.52 5.07 -8.49
N PRO A 31 -7.59 4.37 -8.04
CA PRO A 31 -8.95 4.71 -8.43
C PRO A 31 -9.29 6.11 -7.92
N ARG A 32 -9.72 6.97 -8.84
CA ARG A 32 -10.02 8.38 -8.56
C ARG A 32 -11.42 8.73 -9.04
N THR A 33 -12.02 9.74 -8.42
CA THR A 33 -13.24 10.38 -8.93
C THR A 33 -12.91 11.21 -10.16
N ALA A 34 -13.94 11.67 -10.90
CA ALA A 34 -13.75 12.64 -11.98
C ALA A 34 -13.07 13.96 -11.52
N SER A 35 -13.17 14.28 -10.23
CA SER A 35 -12.48 15.40 -9.59
C SER A 35 -11.10 15.06 -9.01
N GLY A 36 -10.59 13.84 -9.22
CA GLY A 36 -9.26 13.41 -8.82
C GLY A 36 -9.10 12.90 -7.39
N LYS A 37 -10.18 12.81 -6.60
CA LYS A 37 -10.13 12.29 -5.21
C LYS A 37 -9.97 10.78 -5.22
N ILE A 38 -9.10 10.24 -4.36
CA ILE A 38 -8.88 8.80 -4.25
C ILE A 38 -10.14 8.10 -3.69
N GLN A 39 -10.61 7.08 -4.39
CA GLN A 39 -11.75 6.26 -4.01
C GLN A 39 -11.30 5.06 -3.18
N ARG A 40 -11.05 5.29 -1.88
CA ARG A 40 -10.53 4.27 -0.96
C ARG A 40 -11.43 3.03 -0.78
N HIS A 41 -12.73 3.14 -1.07
CA HIS A 41 -13.65 2.01 -0.93
C HIS A 41 -13.41 0.96 -2.02
N LEU A 42 -13.19 1.38 -3.27
CA LEU A 42 -12.85 0.49 -4.38
C LEU A 42 -11.56 -0.31 -4.10
N LEU A 43 -10.55 0.36 -3.53
CA LEU A 43 -9.30 -0.28 -3.10
C LEU A 43 -9.49 -1.40 -2.05
N ARG A 44 -10.59 -1.37 -1.28
CA ARG A 44 -10.89 -2.40 -0.26
C ARG A 44 -11.68 -3.57 -0.83
N GLU A 45 -12.43 -3.33 -1.90
CA GLU A 45 -13.22 -4.33 -2.63
C GLU A 45 -12.34 -5.14 -3.59
N GLU A 46 -11.24 -4.54 -4.05
CA GLU A 46 -10.25 -5.24 -4.87
C GLU A 46 -9.70 -6.48 -4.16
N PRO A 47 -9.51 -7.59 -4.91
CA PRO A 47 -8.84 -8.76 -4.37
C PRO A 47 -7.46 -8.34 -3.90
N LYS A 48 -7.19 -8.54 -2.60
CA LYS A 48 -5.85 -8.31 -2.07
C LYS A 48 -4.92 -9.28 -2.80
N ASN A 49 -3.89 -8.75 -3.45
CA ASN A 49 -2.77 -9.55 -3.95
C ASN A 49 -1.91 -10.00 -2.76
N ASP A 50 -2.53 -10.74 -1.85
CA ASP A 50 -1.95 -11.21 -0.61
C ASP A 50 -1.38 -12.60 -0.91
N GLU A 51 -0.22 -12.65 -1.59
CA GLU A 51 0.54 -13.90 -1.81
C GLU A 51 0.84 -14.64 -0.49
N ARG A 52 0.66 -13.96 0.65
CA ARG A 52 0.82 -14.47 2.01
C ARG A 52 -0.41 -15.17 2.59
N ARG A 53 -1.60 -15.03 2.01
CA ARG A 53 -2.82 -15.72 2.49
C ARG A 53 -2.97 -17.15 1.94
N ALA A 54 -2.13 -17.52 0.98
CA ALA A 54 -2.19 -18.82 0.30
C ALA A 54 -1.34 -19.92 0.98
N ILE A 55 -0.83 -19.70 2.20
CA ILE A 55 -0.07 -20.66 3.00
C ILE A 55 -0.76 -20.89 4.33
#